data_AF-A0A4R4VLS7-F1
#
_entry.id   AF-A0A4R4VLS7-F1
#
_cell.length_a   1.000
_cell.length_b   1.000
_cell.length_c   1.000
_cell.angle_alpha   90.00
_cell.angle_beta   90.00
_cell.angle_gamma   90.00
#
_symmetry.space_group_name_H-M   'P 1'
#
loop_
_entity.id
_entity.type
_entity.pdbx_description
1 polymer ?
#
loop_
_entity_poly.entity_id
_entity_poly.type
_entity_poly.pdbx_seq_one_letter_code
_entity_poly.pdbx_strand_id
1 'polypeptide(L)'
;MTHRHPYPHTDLQGAAHRNTTAAQLLTALSRDPSPLLPLWEYVIAALDDIETLIDEVTGLRAELASIRHQRANLLAAIRATLAAHHDSDDDPQYYVRDELHAQMPADHRAGEGR
;
A
#
# COMPACT_ATOMS: atom_id res chain seq x y z
N MET A 1 2.96 15.06 -19.00
CA MET A 1 1.64 14.98 -18.34
C MET A 1 1.86 14.45 -16.92
N THR A 2 2.18 15.32 -15.98
CA THR A 2 2.32 14.97 -14.56
C THR A 2 0.93 14.74 -13.97
N HIS A 3 0.58 13.49 -13.67
CA HIS A 3 -0.59 13.19 -12.83
C HIS A 3 -0.35 13.78 -11.44
N ARG A 4 -0.73 15.05 -11.26
CA ARG A 4 -0.76 15.72 -9.98
C ARG A 4 -1.84 15.02 -9.16
N HIS A 5 -1.42 14.23 -8.16
CA HIS A 5 -2.36 13.53 -7.30
C HIS A 5 -3.20 14.60 -6.56
N PRO A 6 -4.54 14.64 -6.76
CA PRO A 6 -5.37 15.77 -6.32
C PRO A 6 -5.61 15.81 -4.81
N TYR A 7 -5.10 14.82 -4.07
CA TYR A 7 -5.27 14.72 -2.63
C TYR A 7 -3.94 14.99 -1.93
N PRO A 8 -3.88 15.91 -0.96
CA PRO A 8 -2.70 16.06 -0.12
C PRO A 8 -2.40 14.72 0.54
N HIS A 9 -1.13 14.34 0.55
CA HIS A 9 -0.70 13.10 1.20
C HIS A 9 -0.97 13.25 2.70
N THR A 10 -2.05 12.65 3.20
CA THR A 10 -2.33 12.63 4.64
C THR A 10 -1.13 12.03 5.37
N ASP A 11 -0.62 12.75 6.36
CA ASP A 11 0.46 12.32 7.25
C ASP A 11 -0.09 11.28 8.23
N LEU A 12 -0.07 10.02 7.79
CA LEU A 12 -0.55 8.88 8.56
C LEU A 12 0.33 8.61 9.79
N GLN A 13 1.64 8.87 9.69
CA GLN A 13 2.57 8.70 10.80
C GLN A 13 2.29 9.73 11.91
N GLY A 14 2.09 11.00 11.55
CA GLY A 14 1.68 12.02 12.51
C GLY A 14 0.28 11.77 13.09
N ALA A 15 -0.64 11.20 12.30
CA ALA A 15 -1.94 10.76 12.81
C ALA A 15 -1.80 9.64 13.85
N ALA A 16 -1.03 8.60 13.56
CA ALA A 16 -0.76 7.49 14.47
C ALA A 16 -0.11 7.99 15.77
N HIS A 17 0.92 8.83 15.67
CA HIS A 17 1.61 9.36 16.84
C HIS A 17 0.68 10.18 17.75
N ARG A 18 -0.17 11.04 17.16
CA ARG A 18 -1.18 11.80 17.92
C ARG A 18 -2.21 10.88 18.57
N ASN A 19 -2.64 9.84 17.86
CA ASN A 19 -3.60 8.86 18.34
C ASN A 19 -3.07 8.07 19.55
N THR A 20 -1.86 7.51 19.45
CA THR A 20 -1.18 6.83 20.55
C THR A 20 -1.01 7.74 21.76
N THR A 21 -0.62 9.00 21.53
CA THR A 21 -0.47 9.99 22.62
C THR A 21 -1.81 10.27 23.29
N ALA A 22 -2.89 10.45 22.53
CA ALA A 22 -4.23 10.63 23.07
C ALA A 22 -4.69 9.42 23.90
N ALA A 23 -4.49 8.19 23.39
CA ALA A 23 -4.87 6.97 24.08
C ALA A 23 -4.13 6.82 25.43
N GLN A 24 -2.84 7.15 25.46
CA GLN A 24 -2.03 7.14 26.68
C GLN A 24 -2.50 8.18 27.71
N LEU A 25 -2.77 9.41 27.28
CA LEU A 25 -3.28 10.47 28.15
C LEU A 25 -4.64 10.09 28.75
N LEU A 26 -5.53 9.51 27.95
CA LEU A 26 -6.85 9.08 28.39
C LEU A 26 -6.80 7.90 29.36
N THR A 27 -5.92 6.94 29.11
CA THR A 27 -5.68 5.81 30.02
C THR A 27 -5.09 6.28 31.35
N ALA A 28 -4.29 7.35 31.35
CA ALA A 28 -3.78 7.94 32.58
C ALA A 28 -4.90 8.66 33.37
N LEU A 29 -5.76 9.40 32.67
CA LEU A 29 -6.89 10.15 33.26
C LEU A 29 -8.03 9.25 33.75
N SER A 30 -8.22 8.06 33.17
CA SER A 30 -9.27 7.12 33.58
C SER A 30 -8.97 6.35 34.87
N ARG A 31 -7.75 6.46 35.41
CA ARG A 31 -7.35 5.80 36.66
C ARG A 31 -7.97 6.41 37.92
N ASP A 32 -8.52 7.62 37.83
CA ASP A 32 -9.30 8.21 38.92
C ASP A 32 -10.77 7.73 38.87
N PRO A 33 -11.40 7.40 40.01
CA PRO A 33 -12.77 6.88 40.08
C PRO A 33 -13.78 7.99 39.75
N SER A 34 -13.95 8.25 38.46
CA SER A 34 -14.91 9.21 37.93
C SER A 34 -16.13 8.48 37.34
N PRO A 35 -17.36 9.02 37.48
CA PRO A 35 -18.58 8.44 36.89
C PRO A 35 -18.58 8.43 35.35
N LEU A 36 -17.49 8.87 34.71
CA LEU A 36 -17.30 8.93 33.25
C LEU A 36 -16.67 7.66 32.64
N LEU A 37 -16.43 6.61 33.42
CA LEU A 37 -15.78 5.37 32.96
C LEU A 37 -16.27 4.85 31.58
N PRO A 38 -17.59 4.74 31.32
CA PRO A 38 -18.09 4.24 30.03
C PRO A 38 -17.79 5.17 28.85
N LEU A 39 -17.73 6.49 29.11
CA LEU A 39 -17.34 7.46 28.10
C LEU A 39 -15.86 7.31 27.75
N TRP A 40 -15.00 7.00 28.74
CA TRP A 40 -13.58 6.76 28.50
C TRP A 40 -13.32 5.49 27.71
N GLU A 41 -14.02 4.41 28.01
CA GLU A 41 -13.96 3.16 27.23
C GLU A 41 -14.35 3.41 25.76
N TYR A 42 -15.41 4.20 25.52
CA TYR A 42 -15.82 4.57 24.17
C TYR A 42 -14.75 5.38 23.42
N VAL A 43 -14.13 6.36 24.08
CA VAL A 43 -13.08 7.17 23.44
C VAL A 43 -11.83 6.31 23.17
N ILE A 44 -11.43 5.44 24.10
CA ILE A 44 -10.29 4.54 23.88
C ILE A 44 -10.57 3.60 22.69
N ALA A 45 -11.76 3.01 22.60
CA ALA A 45 -12.14 2.16 21.46
C ALA A 45 -12.14 2.95 20.14
N ALA A 46 -12.66 4.18 20.13
CA ALA A 46 -12.64 5.03 18.94
C ALA A 46 -11.21 5.41 18.51
N LEU A 47 -10.26 5.53 19.45
CA LEU A 47 -8.85 5.72 19.11
C LEU A 47 -8.23 4.43 18.56
N ASP A 48 -8.60 3.25 19.06
CA ASP A 48 -8.13 1.97 18.54
C ASP A 48 -8.57 1.74 17.07
N ASP A 49 -9.81 2.13 16.74
CA ASP A 49 -10.33 2.12 15.37
C ASP A 49 -9.49 3.00 14.42
N ILE A 50 -8.99 4.14 14.91
CA ILE A 50 -8.14 5.04 14.11
C ILE A 50 -6.82 4.37 13.76
N GLU A 51 -6.23 3.60 14.68
CA GLU A 51 -4.99 2.86 14.41
C GLU A 51 -5.21 1.80 13.35
N THR A 52 -6.29 1.02 13.48
CA THR A 52 -6.70 0.02 12.47
C THR A 52 -6.88 0.64 11.08
N LEU A 53 -7.57 1.78 11.00
CA LEU A 53 -7.78 2.49 9.74
C LEU A 53 -6.48 3.05 9.15
N ILE A 54 -5.54 3.50 9.98
CA ILE A 54 -4.22 3.97 9.50
C ILE A 54 -3.45 2.82 8.86
N ASP A 55 -3.47 1.65 9.48
CA ASP A 55 -2.80 0.45 8.95
C ASP A 55 -3.43 0.00 7.63
N GLU A 56 -4.77 -0.03 7.55
CA GLU A 56 -5.48 -0.38 6.33
C GLU A 56 -5.16 0.61 5.19
N VAL A 57 -5.23 1.92 5.46
CA VAL A 57 -4.90 2.94 4.44
C VAL A 57 -3.43 2.85 4.02
N THR A 58 -2.52 2.54 4.95
CA THR A 58 -1.09 2.33 4.63
C THR A 58 -0.90 1.11 3.73
N GLY A 59 -1.56 -0.01 4.06
CA GLY A 59 -1.56 -1.22 3.24
C GLY A 59 -2.11 -0.98 1.84
N LEU A 60 -3.29 -0.37 1.73
CA LEU A 60 -3.92 -0.03 0.45
C LEU A 60 -3.06 0.92 -0.39
N ARG A 61 -2.36 1.88 0.23
CA ARG A 61 -1.42 2.77 -0.46
C ARG A 61 -0.22 2.01 -1.03
N ALA A 62 0.33 1.07 -0.26
CA ALA A 62 1.43 0.23 -0.71
C ALA A 62 1.00 -0.69 -1.85
N GLU A 63 -0.16 -1.32 -1.74
CA GLU A 63 -0.74 -2.18 -2.79
C GLU A 63 -1.00 -1.38 -4.08
N LEU A 64 -1.62 -0.20 -3.98
CA LEU A 64 -1.86 0.67 -5.12
C LEU A 64 -0.56 1.11 -5.79
N ALA A 65 0.48 1.42 -5.01
CA ALA A 65 1.80 1.78 -5.55
C ALA A 65 2.42 0.59 -6.31
N SER A 66 2.33 -0.62 -5.75
CA SER A 66 2.79 -1.86 -6.38
C SER A 66 2.08 -2.11 -7.72
N ILE A 67 0.74 -2.07 -7.75
CA ILE A 67 -0.06 -2.26 -8.97
C ILE A 67 0.28 -1.20 -10.03
N ARG A 68 0.46 0.07 -9.62
CA ARG A 68 0.85 1.14 -10.54
C ARG A 68 2.23 0.88 -11.15
N HIS A 69 3.17 0.36 -10.37
CA HIS A 69 4.51 0.01 -10.83
C HIS A 69 4.47 -1.17 -11.81
N GLN A 70 3.78 -2.26 -11.45
CA GLN A 70 3.54 -3.43 -12.31
C GLN A 70 2.95 -3.04 -13.68
N ARG A 71 1.91 -2.20 -13.67
CA ARG A 71 1.30 -1.67 -14.91
C ARG A 71 2.28 -0.84 -15.74
N ALA A 72 3.11 -0.02 -15.10
CA ALA A 72 4.09 0.80 -15.80
C ALA A 72 5.17 -0.07 -16.48
N ASN A 73 5.63 -1.12 -15.80
CA ASN A 73 6.60 -2.05 -16.34
C ASN A 73 6.01 -2.88 -17.50
N LEU A 74 4.77 -3.38 -17.38
CA LEU A 74 4.07 -4.03 -18.50
C LEU A 74 3.94 -3.11 -19.73
N LEU A 75 3.59 -1.85 -19.51
CA LEU A 75 3.49 -0.89 -20.61
C LEU A 75 4.86 -0.64 -21.27
N ALA A 76 5.94 -0.63 -20.48
CA ALA A 76 7.30 -0.53 -20.99
C ALA A 76 7.68 -1.79 -21.80
N ALA A 77 7.34 -2.98 -21.31
CA ALA A 77 7.56 -4.24 -22.01
C ALA A 77 6.81 -4.31 -23.35
N ILE A 78 5.54 -3.90 -23.38
CA ILE A 78 4.75 -3.82 -24.63
C ILE A 78 5.42 -2.86 -25.63
N ARG A 79 5.90 -1.70 -25.17
CA ARG A 79 6.62 -0.75 -26.03
C ARG A 79 7.93 -1.32 -26.55
N ALA A 80 8.68 -2.04 -25.71
CA ALA A 80 9.90 -2.74 -26.10
C ALA A 80 9.61 -3.81 -27.16
N THR A 81 8.55 -4.61 -26.98
CA THR A 81 8.11 -5.60 -27.98
C THR A 81 7.76 -4.96 -29.33
N LEU A 82 7.05 -3.83 -29.33
CA LEU A 82 6.72 -3.14 -30.58
C LEU A 82 7.97 -2.58 -31.29
N ALA A 83 8.92 -2.03 -30.54
CA ALA A 83 10.18 -1.55 -31.08
C ALA A 83 11.02 -2.71 -31.64
N ALA A 84 11.17 -3.80 -30.87
CA ALA A 84 11.89 -4.99 -31.29
C ALA A 84 11.29 -5.63 -32.56
N HIS A 85 9.96 -5.65 -32.67
CA HIS A 85 9.30 -6.12 -33.89
C HIS A 85 9.60 -5.22 -35.10
N HIS A 86 9.68 -3.91 -34.91
CA HIS A 86 10.07 -2.97 -35.98
C HIS A 86 11.51 -3.19 -36.43
N ASP A 87 12.41 -3.48 -35.49
CA ASP A 87 13.83 -3.72 -35.72
C ASP A 87 14.13 -5.15 -36.22
N SER A 88 13.10 -5.97 -36.44
CA SER A 88 13.22 -7.37 -36.88
C SER A 88 14.01 -8.26 -35.91
N ASP A 89 13.87 -7.99 -34.60
CA ASP A 89 14.36 -8.89 -33.54
C ASP A 89 13.74 -10.29 -33.73
N ASP A 90 14.54 -11.33 -33.45
CA ASP A 90 14.17 -12.74 -33.61
C ASP A 90 13.05 -13.16 -32.63
N ASP A 91 12.98 -12.52 -31.45
CA ASP A 91 11.96 -12.80 -30.44
C ASP A 91 11.42 -11.54 -29.72
N PRO A 92 10.64 -10.69 -30.41
CA PRO A 92 10.09 -9.47 -29.83
C PRO A 92 9.14 -9.74 -28.64
N GLN A 93 8.54 -10.94 -28.57
CA GLN A 93 7.60 -11.30 -27.51
C GLN A 93 8.31 -11.65 -26.19
N TYR A 94 9.64 -11.81 -26.22
CA TYR A 94 10.45 -12.05 -25.04
C TYR A 94 10.19 -11.01 -23.94
N TYR A 95 10.19 -9.71 -24.27
CA TYR A 95 10.05 -8.63 -23.28
C TYR A 95 8.74 -8.70 -22.46
N VAL A 96 7.61 -9.02 -23.10
CA VAL A 96 6.32 -9.17 -22.38
C VAL A 96 6.31 -10.46 -21.56
N ARG A 97 6.85 -11.57 -22.07
CA ARG A 97 6.93 -12.83 -21.32
C ARG A 97 7.81 -12.70 -20.08
N ASP A 98 8.96 -12.06 -20.23
CA ASP A 98 9.89 -11.77 -19.14
C ASP A 98 9.22 -10.92 -18.06
N GLU A 99 8.57 -9.83 -18.45
CA GLU A 99 7.87 -8.94 -17.51
C GLU A 99 6.67 -9.63 -16.82
N LEU A 100 5.94 -10.50 -17.52
CA LEU A 100 4.88 -11.31 -16.90
C LEU A 100 5.46 -12.30 -15.89
N HIS A 101 6.55 -12.99 -16.23
CA HIS A 101 7.24 -13.91 -15.33
C HIS A 101 7.81 -13.16 -14.10
N ALA A 102 8.36 -11.96 -14.31
CA ALA A 102 8.86 -11.05 -13.29
C ALA A 102 7.76 -10.47 -12.37
N GLN A 103 6.49 -10.67 -12.69
CA GLN A 103 5.35 -10.30 -11.84
C GLN A 103 4.67 -11.47 -11.14
N MET A 104 4.96 -12.71 -11.53
CA MET A 104 4.39 -13.88 -10.85
C MET A 104 4.85 -13.98 -9.40
N PRO A 105 3.98 -14.35 -8.44
CA PRO A 105 4.39 -14.60 -7.06
C PRO A 105 5.52 -15.64 -6.99
N ALA A 106 6.41 -15.53 -5.99
CA ALA A 106 7.58 -16.41 -5.86
C ALA A 106 7.21 -17.91 -5.83
N ASP A 107 6.06 -18.27 -5.24
CA ASP A 107 5.53 -19.64 -5.24
C ASP A 107 5.25 -20.19 -6.64
N HIS A 108 4.92 -19.33 -7.61
CA HIS A 108 4.59 -19.76 -8.97
C HIS A 108 5.84 -19.88 -9.84
N ARG A 109 6.94 -19.19 -9.51
CA ARG A 109 8.21 -19.29 -10.25
C ARG A 109 8.98 -20.57 -9.94
N ALA A 110 8.84 -21.12 -8.73
CA ALA A 110 9.53 -22.34 -8.32
C ALA A 110 8.94 -23.62 -8.93
N GLY A 111 7.70 -23.57 -9.43
CA GLY A 111 6.99 -24.73 -10.01
C GLY A 111 7.33 -25.03 -11.48
N GLU A 112 7.86 -24.08 -12.24
CA GLU A 112 8.16 -24.25 -13.68
C GLU A 112 9.58 -24.78 -13.95
N GLY A 113 10.41 -24.94 -12.92
CA GLY A 113 11.81 -25.40 -13.03
C GLY A 113 12.05 -26.91 -12.85
N ARG A 114 11.04 -27.77 -13.02
CA ARG A 114 11.14 -29.22 -12.78
C ARG A 114 10.74 -30.07 -13.98
#